data_AF-A6LNE8-F1
#
_entry.id   AF-A6LNE8-F1
#
_cell.length_a   1.000
_cell.length_b   1.000
_cell.length_c   1.000
_cell.angle_alpha   90.00
_cell.angle_beta   90.00
_cell.angle_gamma   90.00
#
_symmetry.space_group_name_H-M   'P 1'
#
loop_
_entity.id
_entity.type
_entity.pdbx_description
1 polymer ?
#
loop_
_entity_poly.entity_id
_entity_poly.type
_entity_poly.pdbx_seq_one_letter_code
_entity_poly.pdbx_strand_id
1 'polypeptide(L)'
;MNIKEKIDLIINEIRETVKSLKKDKLIVAFSGGLDSTVTAILCREALGPRNVELVNVVYGPFTYKRSIQIVKDAAKRLGLKITFLESLYQKEIWKNGPSCNMCTKSVKMNTVKMYAKDNLVVTGSNQSDSWGKTGLKVFNGLYAPLANLNKREINDILNYFSFKLERIGENAKREGCKLKHLLKIMTNLDYHGKAVDIANEILIENVPKNIELANVKIIGPLSKNIAIINVKPMVENIEKIAKKIRNLAVIDEVIIAKKPLILHVIANPSIYRVKNSRYWIEKGKLQPEFAVPIKVIWKESKNNKLRTIQVVGVEEWKDFEKEKLNMSLDTDLEIKNSCSLL
;
A
#
# COMPACT_ATOMS: atom_id res chain seq x y z
N MET A 1 19.67 -26.12 -1.30
CA MET A 1 18.28 -26.61 -1.40
C MET A 1 17.69 -26.08 -2.70
N ASN A 2 17.21 -26.96 -3.56
CA ASN A 2 16.52 -26.59 -4.81
C ASN A 2 15.17 -25.92 -4.46
N ILE A 3 14.67 -25.03 -5.33
CA ILE A 3 13.37 -24.37 -5.17
C ILE A 3 12.23 -25.37 -4.93
N LYS A 4 12.25 -26.54 -5.59
CA LYS A 4 11.22 -27.58 -5.40
C LYS A 4 11.22 -28.14 -3.98
N GLU A 5 12.39 -28.53 -3.47
CA GLU A 5 12.54 -29.04 -2.09
C GLU A 5 12.04 -28.01 -1.08
N LYS A 6 12.34 -26.73 -1.32
CA LYS A 6 11.88 -25.63 -0.47
C LYS A 6 10.36 -25.50 -0.46
N ILE A 7 9.73 -25.60 -1.63
CA ILE A 7 8.27 -25.57 -1.79
C ILE A 7 7.65 -26.75 -1.05
N ASP A 8 8.20 -27.95 -1.21
CA ASP A 8 7.70 -29.17 -0.56
C ASP A 8 7.77 -29.07 0.98
N LEU A 9 8.86 -28.51 1.52
CA LEU A 9 8.98 -28.23 2.96
C LEU A 9 7.90 -27.28 3.45
N ILE A 10 7.63 -26.18 2.73
CA ILE A 10 6.60 -25.21 3.13
C ILE A 10 5.21 -25.84 3.04
N ILE A 11 4.94 -26.63 1.99
CA ILE A 11 3.66 -27.34 1.83
C ILE A 11 3.44 -28.32 2.99
N ASN A 12 4.46 -29.08 3.38
CA ASN A 12 4.37 -30.00 4.51
C ASN A 12 4.16 -29.26 5.83
N GLU A 13 4.86 -28.15 6.06
CA GLU A 13 4.65 -27.30 7.24
C GLU A 13 3.21 -26.77 7.30
N ILE A 14 2.62 -26.35 6.18
CA ILE A 14 1.22 -25.91 6.13
C ILE A 14 0.30 -27.05 6.57
N ARG A 15 0.50 -28.28 6.05
CA ARG A 15 -0.30 -29.46 6.42
C ARG A 15 -0.18 -29.79 7.91
N GLU A 16 1.03 -29.78 8.45
CA GLU A 16 1.29 -30.04 9.87
C GLU A 16 0.69 -28.98 10.78
N THR A 17 0.79 -27.71 10.39
CA THR A 17 0.20 -26.58 11.13
C THR A 17 -1.31 -26.70 11.19
N VAL A 18 -1.94 -27.02 10.05
CA VAL A 18 -3.40 -27.19 9.94
C VAL A 18 -3.87 -28.37 10.79
N LYS A 19 -3.17 -29.51 10.71
CA LYS A 19 -3.46 -30.71 11.51
C LYS A 19 -3.29 -30.48 13.00
N SER A 20 -2.19 -29.85 13.43
CA SER A 20 -1.91 -29.60 14.85
C SER A 20 -2.93 -28.64 15.49
N LEU A 21 -3.43 -27.68 14.72
CA LEU A 21 -4.46 -26.73 15.15
C LEU A 21 -5.90 -27.26 14.97
N LYS A 22 -6.07 -28.52 14.54
CA LYS A 22 -7.37 -29.17 14.26
C LYS A 22 -8.27 -28.29 13.38
N LYS A 23 -7.72 -27.80 12.27
CA LYS A 23 -8.44 -27.01 11.26
C LYS A 23 -8.61 -27.83 9.99
N ASP A 24 -9.74 -27.64 9.32
CA ASP A 24 -10.01 -28.30 8.03
C ASP A 24 -9.96 -27.33 6.85
N LYS A 25 -10.00 -26.02 7.15
CA LYS A 25 -10.09 -24.95 6.16
C LYS A 25 -9.16 -23.78 6.50
N LEU A 26 -8.57 -23.21 5.45
CA LEU A 26 -7.76 -22.00 5.51
C LEU A 26 -8.46 -20.82 4.86
N ILE A 27 -8.37 -19.67 5.52
CA ILE A 27 -8.83 -18.39 4.98
C ILE A 27 -7.60 -17.55 4.62
N VAL A 28 -7.32 -17.35 3.34
CA VAL A 28 -6.17 -16.56 2.90
C VAL A 28 -6.55 -15.09 2.78
N ALA A 29 -5.88 -14.20 3.53
CA ALA A 29 -6.04 -12.76 3.38
C ALA A 29 -5.41 -12.29 2.04
N PHE A 30 -6.24 -12.20 1.01
CA PHE A 30 -5.80 -12.13 -0.38
C PHE A 30 -5.94 -10.71 -0.94
N SER A 31 -4.83 -10.10 -1.39
CA SER A 31 -4.85 -8.79 -2.06
C SER A 31 -4.50 -8.84 -3.55
N GLY A 32 -4.19 -10.02 -4.10
CA GLY A 32 -3.70 -10.17 -5.48
C GLY A 32 -2.25 -9.72 -5.69
N GLY A 33 -1.56 -9.31 -4.63
CA GLY A 33 -0.13 -8.99 -4.67
C GLY A 33 0.74 -10.24 -4.61
N LEU A 34 2.05 -10.09 -4.82
CA LEU A 34 3.03 -11.17 -4.84
C LEU A 34 2.89 -12.11 -3.63
N ASP A 35 3.01 -11.59 -2.42
CA ASP A 35 3.06 -12.42 -1.22
C ASP A 35 1.75 -13.20 -1.02
N SER A 36 0.60 -12.52 -1.10
CA SER A 36 -0.70 -13.16 -0.92
C SER A 36 -1.01 -14.20 -2.00
N THR A 37 -0.46 -14.03 -3.21
CA THR A 37 -0.62 -14.98 -4.31
C THR A 37 0.21 -16.22 -4.10
N VAL A 38 1.47 -16.08 -3.69
CA VAL A 38 2.33 -17.22 -3.35
C VAL A 38 1.76 -17.99 -2.16
N THR A 39 1.30 -17.29 -1.12
CA THR A 39 0.58 -17.91 0.00
C THR A 39 -0.62 -18.72 -0.48
N ALA A 40 -1.46 -18.15 -1.35
CA ALA A 40 -2.65 -18.83 -1.87
C ALA A 40 -2.30 -20.10 -2.66
N ILE A 41 -1.26 -20.04 -3.50
CA ILE A 41 -0.76 -21.20 -4.26
C ILE A 41 -0.32 -22.30 -3.29
N LEU A 42 0.57 -21.98 -2.34
CA LEU A 42 1.10 -22.96 -1.40
C LEU A 42 -0.01 -23.59 -0.54
N CYS A 43 -0.99 -22.80 -0.08
CA CYS A 43 -2.14 -23.33 0.64
C CYS A 43 -2.99 -24.27 -0.23
N ARG A 44 -3.20 -23.94 -1.51
CA ARG A 44 -3.92 -24.78 -2.46
C ARG A 44 -3.21 -26.11 -2.68
N GLU A 45 -1.89 -26.10 -2.88
CA GLU A 45 -1.10 -27.34 -3.02
C GLU A 45 -1.10 -28.18 -1.74
N ALA A 46 -1.18 -27.53 -0.58
CA ALA A 46 -1.21 -28.23 0.70
C ALA A 46 -2.53 -28.94 0.99
N LEU A 47 -3.67 -28.26 0.80
CA LEU A 47 -4.99 -28.74 1.27
C LEU A 47 -6.02 -29.00 0.15
N GLY A 48 -5.69 -28.65 -1.08
CA GLY A 48 -6.61 -28.66 -2.21
C GLY A 48 -7.57 -27.45 -2.24
N PRO A 49 -8.18 -27.17 -3.40
CA PRO A 49 -8.97 -25.95 -3.63
C PRO A 49 -10.26 -25.86 -2.81
N ARG A 50 -10.82 -27.00 -2.35
CA ARG A 50 -12.05 -27.02 -1.54
C ARG A 50 -11.85 -26.52 -0.12
N ASN A 51 -10.62 -26.64 0.40
CA ASN A 51 -10.26 -26.32 1.79
C ASN A 51 -9.54 -24.96 1.91
N VAL A 52 -9.47 -24.19 0.82
CA VAL A 52 -8.83 -22.87 0.79
C VAL A 52 -9.80 -21.86 0.22
N GLU A 53 -10.11 -20.83 1.01
CA GLU A 53 -10.91 -19.69 0.57
C GLU A 53 -10.08 -18.42 0.61
N LEU A 54 -10.09 -17.66 -0.49
CA LEU A 54 -9.48 -16.34 -0.55
C LEU A 54 -10.48 -15.31 0.00
N VAL A 55 -9.99 -14.36 0.77
CA VAL A 55 -10.79 -13.25 1.29
C VAL A 55 -10.10 -11.92 0.99
N ASN A 56 -10.79 -11.05 0.27
CA ASN A 56 -10.33 -9.70 -0.05
C ASN A 56 -11.23 -8.66 0.63
N VAL A 57 -10.61 -7.69 1.31
CA VAL A 57 -11.35 -6.57 1.92
C VAL A 57 -11.39 -5.40 0.95
N VAL A 58 -12.60 -4.95 0.62
CA VAL A 58 -12.87 -3.76 -0.21
C VAL A 58 -13.33 -2.59 0.64
N TYR A 59 -13.01 -1.39 0.18
CA TYR A 59 -13.05 -0.15 0.96
C TYR A 59 -14.12 0.82 0.42
N GLY A 60 -15.19 0.28 -0.15
CA GLY A 60 -16.19 1.01 -0.93
C GLY A 60 -15.52 1.87 -2.02
N PRO A 61 -15.73 3.20 -2.02
CA PRO A 61 -15.17 4.08 -3.04
C PRO A 61 -13.65 4.10 -3.05
N PHE A 62 -12.95 3.62 -2.02
CA PHE A 62 -11.49 3.69 -1.97
C PHE A 62 -10.78 2.48 -2.55
N THR A 63 -11.50 1.44 -2.96
CA THR A 63 -10.94 0.34 -3.75
C THR A 63 -10.92 0.74 -5.22
N TYR A 64 -9.78 0.51 -5.89
CA TYR A 64 -9.71 0.70 -7.34
C TYR A 64 -10.61 -0.30 -8.06
N LYS A 65 -11.44 0.14 -9.01
CA LYS A 65 -12.27 -0.78 -9.82
C LYS A 65 -11.43 -1.87 -10.48
N ARG A 66 -10.31 -1.46 -11.07
CA ARG A 66 -9.32 -2.36 -11.68
C ARG A 66 -8.77 -3.40 -10.71
N SER A 67 -8.57 -3.05 -9.44
CA SER A 67 -8.07 -3.99 -8.42
C SER A 67 -9.05 -5.13 -8.17
N ILE A 68 -10.36 -4.85 -8.13
CA ILE A 68 -11.39 -5.88 -7.94
C ILE A 68 -11.33 -6.90 -9.09
N GLN A 69 -11.21 -6.42 -10.32
CA GLN A 69 -11.11 -7.28 -11.50
C GLN A 69 -9.85 -8.15 -11.47
N ILE A 70 -8.68 -7.55 -11.20
CA ILE A 70 -7.41 -8.26 -11.06
C ILE A 70 -7.50 -9.38 -10.01
N VAL A 71 -8.09 -9.09 -8.85
CA VAL A 71 -8.24 -10.07 -7.76
C VAL A 71 -9.19 -11.20 -8.17
N LYS A 72 -10.31 -10.91 -8.85
CA LYS A 72 -11.23 -11.92 -9.38
C LYS A 72 -10.54 -12.84 -10.39
N ASP A 73 -9.81 -12.26 -11.34
CA ASP A 73 -9.12 -13.02 -12.39
C ASP A 73 -7.97 -13.85 -11.82
N ALA A 74 -7.24 -13.33 -10.83
CA ALA A 74 -6.24 -14.09 -10.10
C ALA A 74 -6.86 -15.28 -9.36
N ALA A 75 -7.96 -15.08 -8.63
CA ALA A 75 -8.67 -16.15 -7.93
C ALA A 75 -9.16 -17.24 -8.90
N LYS A 76 -9.72 -16.84 -10.04
CA LYS A 76 -10.15 -17.76 -11.11
C LYS A 76 -8.99 -18.60 -11.64
N ARG A 77 -7.84 -17.98 -11.95
CA ARG A 77 -6.63 -18.68 -12.41
C ARG A 77 -6.04 -19.61 -11.34
N LEU A 78 -6.20 -19.27 -10.07
CA LEU A 78 -5.81 -20.14 -8.96
C LEU A 78 -6.78 -21.32 -8.76
N GLY A 79 -8.00 -21.25 -9.30
CA GLY A 79 -9.04 -22.24 -9.06
C GLY A 79 -9.58 -22.19 -7.63
N LEU A 80 -9.57 -21.02 -7.00
CA LEU A 80 -9.96 -20.83 -5.60
C LEU A 80 -11.21 -19.94 -5.49
N LYS A 81 -12.07 -20.26 -4.52
CA LYS A 81 -13.19 -19.39 -4.15
C LYS A 81 -12.65 -18.08 -3.57
N ILE A 82 -13.21 -16.96 -4.01
CA ILE A 82 -12.93 -15.62 -3.49
C ILE A 82 -14.19 -15.00 -2.89
N THR A 83 -14.05 -14.48 -1.66
CA THR A 83 -15.09 -13.69 -0.99
C THR A 83 -14.60 -12.26 -0.82
N PHE A 84 -15.43 -11.30 -1.24
CA PHE A 84 -15.18 -9.87 -1.02
C PHE A 84 -15.96 -9.41 0.21
N LEU A 85 -15.26 -8.78 1.15
CA LEU A 85 -15.85 -8.22 2.36
C LEU A 85 -15.73 -6.70 2.31
N GLU A 86 -16.83 -5.99 2.47
CA GLU A 86 -16.79 -4.54 2.54
C GLU A 86 -16.44 -4.07 3.97
N SER A 87 -15.57 -3.06 4.05
CA SER A 87 -15.34 -2.31 5.28
C SER A 87 -15.13 -0.83 4.96
N LEU A 88 -15.81 0.03 5.70
CA LEU A 88 -15.72 1.49 5.56
C LEU A 88 -15.04 2.17 6.75
N TYR A 89 -14.52 1.39 7.71
CA TYR A 89 -13.96 1.89 8.97
C TYR A 89 -12.69 2.75 8.81
N GLN A 90 -12.00 2.64 7.66
CA GLN A 90 -10.96 3.58 7.26
C GLN A 90 -11.44 5.04 7.30
N LYS A 91 -12.73 5.31 7.05
CA LYS A 91 -13.26 6.68 7.15
C LYS A 91 -13.05 7.29 8.53
N GLU A 92 -13.18 6.49 9.58
CA GLU A 92 -12.97 6.93 10.97
C GLU A 92 -11.49 7.11 11.31
N ILE A 93 -10.62 6.23 10.80
CA ILE A 93 -9.18 6.34 11.00
C ILE A 93 -8.64 7.64 10.37
N TRP A 94 -9.10 7.93 9.14
CA TRP A 94 -8.59 9.02 8.32
C TRP A 94 -9.07 10.42 8.75
N LYS A 95 -10.07 10.51 9.64
CA LYS A 95 -10.43 11.75 10.37
C LYS A 95 -9.30 12.31 11.25
N ASN A 96 -8.26 11.51 11.48
CA ASN A 96 -7.09 11.90 12.28
C ASN A 96 -5.78 11.97 11.46
N GLY A 97 -5.89 11.91 10.13
CA GLY A 97 -4.78 11.99 9.19
C GLY A 97 -4.36 10.64 8.58
N PRO A 98 -3.37 10.64 7.67
CA PRO A 98 -2.98 9.46 6.92
C PRO A 98 -2.41 8.35 7.80
N SER A 99 -3.04 7.17 7.78
CA SER A 99 -2.65 6.04 8.65
C SER A 99 -2.91 4.66 8.01
N CYS A 100 -2.20 4.35 6.92
CA CYS A 100 -2.33 3.08 6.20
C CYS A 100 -2.09 1.86 7.10
N ASN A 101 -1.20 1.95 8.09
CA ASN A 101 -0.88 0.79 8.94
C ASN A 101 -1.97 0.49 9.96
N MET A 102 -2.62 1.52 10.51
CA MET A 102 -3.86 1.34 11.26
C MET A 102 -4.95 0.73 10.38
N CYS A 103 -5.06 1.13 9.10
CA CYS A 103 -6.01 0.51 8.18
C CYS A 103 -5.68 -0.98 7.94
N THR A 104 -4.41 -1.34 7.75
CA THR A 104 -4.00 -2.75 7.63
C THR A 104 -4.39 -3.55 8.86
N LYS A 105 -4.11 -3.04 10.07
CA LYS A 105 -4.39 -3.75 11.33
C LYS A 105 -5.89 -3.81 11.66
N SER A 106 -6.55 -2.65 11.69
CA SER A 106 -7.90 -2.48 12.22
C SER A 106 -9.00 -2.67 11.18
N VAL A 107 -8.71 -2.46 9.90
CA VAL A 107 -9.70 -2.61 8.82
C VAL A 107 -9.44 -3.94 8.12
N LYS A 108 -8.30 -4.09 7.42
CA LYS A 108 -8.03 -5.30 6.62
C LYS A 108 -7.98 -6.56 7.49
N MET A 109 -7.05 -6.63 8.44
CA MET A 109 -6.84 -7.86 9.19
C MET A 109 -7.99 -8.18 10.13
N ASN A 110 -8.54 -7.19 10.83
CA ASN A 110 -9.66 -7.43 11.74
C ASN A 110 -10.91 -7.93 11.00
N THR A 111 -11.26 -7.34 9.85
CA THR A 111 -12.40 -7.81 9.05
C THR A 111 -12.22 -9.25 8.57
N VAL A 112 -11.02 -9.63 8.10
CA VAL A 112 -10.75 -11.03 7.71
C VAL A 112 -10.86 -11.97 8.91
N LYS A 113 -10.32 -11.61 10.08
CA LYS A 113 -10.41 -12.43 11.29
C LYS A 113 -11.86 -12.62 11.75
N MET A 114 -12.66 -11.55 11.79
CA MET A 114 -14.07 -11.62 12.16
C MET A 114 -14.85 -12.55 11.22
N TYR A 115 -14.55 -12.49 9.91
CA TYR A 115 -15.17 -13.39 8.93
C TYR A 115 -14.71 -14.84 9.10
N ALA A 116 -13.43 -15.07 9.38
CA ALA A 116 -12.86 -16.40 9.51
C ALA A 116 -13.40 -17.17 10.72
N LYS A 117 -13.87 -16.47 11.76
CA LYS A 117 -14.31 -17.07 13.04
C LYS A 117 -13.20 -17.97 13.60
N ASP A 118 -13.48 -19.26 13.75
CA ASP A 118 -12.52 -20.25 14.26
C ASP A 118 -11.55 -20.79 13.19
N ASN A 119 -11.73 -20.44 11.91
CA ASN A 119 -10.80 -20.86 10.86
C ASN A 119 -9.47 -20.10 10.95
N LEU A 120 -8.39 -20.78 10.57
CA LEU A 120 -7.06 -20.15 10.57
C LEU A 120 -6.94 -19.18 9.39
N VAL A 121 -6.53 -17.95 9.68
CA VAL A 121 -6.27 -16.94 8.64
C VAL A 121 -4.81 -16.97 8.23
N VAL A 122 -4.55 -17.17 6.95
CA VAL A 122 -3.18 -17.19 6.41
C VAL A 122 -2.84 -15.85 5.79
N THR A 123 -1.65 -15.33 6.10
CA THR A 123 -1.15 -14.05 5.60
C THR A 123 0.10 -14.22 4.75
N GLY A 124 0.40 -13.22 3.92
CA GLY A 124 1.65 -13.14 3.15
C GLY A 124 2.82 -12.51 3.92
N SER A 125 2.77 -12.44 5.26
CA SER A 125 3.84 -11.85 6.05
C SER A 125 5.16 -12.61 5.84
N ASN A 126 6.25 -11.88 5.62
CA ASN A 126 7.58 -12.40 5.31
C ASN A 126 8.69 -11.63 6.08
N GLN A 127 9.97 -11.90 5.83
CA GLN A 127 11.09 -11.30 6.58
C GLN A 127 11.17 -9.76 6.49
N SER A 128 10.57 -9.16 5.46
CA SER A 128 10.51 -7.70 5.34
C SER A 128 9.45 -7.06 6.25
N ASP A 129 8.50 -7.86 6.75
CA ASP A 129 7.43 -7.41 7.63
C ASP A 129 7.85 -7.44 9.10
N SER A 130 7.30 -6.54 9.91
CA SER A 130 7.53 -6.52 11.36
C SER A 130 7.18 -7.84 12.04
N TRP A 131 6.15 -8.53 11.53
CA TRP A 131 5.80 -9.88 11.97
C TRP A 131 6.91 -10.88 11.67
N GLY A 132 7.38 -10.99 10.42
CA GLY A 132 8.37 -12.01 10.06
C GLY A 132 9.64 -11.95 10.92
N LYS A 133 9.98 -10.75 11.42
CA LYS A 133 11.10 -10.53 12.34
C LYS A 133 10.90 -11.08 13.75
N THR A 134 9.68 -11.41 14.18
CA THR A 134 9.42 -11.98 15.51
C THR A 134 9.73 -13.48 15.60
N GLY A 135 9.89 -14.15 14.44
CA GLY A 135 10.07 -15.61 14.38
C GLY A 135 8.81 -16.43 14.67
N LEU A 136 7.67 -15.79 15.00
CA LEU A 136 6.41 -16.48 15.26
C LEU A 136 5.66 -16.74 13.96
N LYS A 137 5.45 -18.00 13.58
CA LYS A 137 4.64 -18.32 12.40
C LYS A 137 3.14 -18.30 12.66
N VAL A 138 2.71 -18.71 13.85
CA VAL A 138 1.30 -18.72 14.26
C VAL A 138 1.12 -17.80 15.46
N PHE A 139 0.17 -16.87 15.37
CA PHE A 139 -0.18 -16.00 16.49
C PHE A 139 -1.62 -15.52 16.37
N ASN A 140 -2.42 -15.72 17.43
CA ASN A 140 -3.78 -15.17 17.54
C ASN A 140 -4.68 -15.51 16.33
N GLY A 141 -4.74 -16.79 15.94
CA GLY A 141 -5.57 -17.27 14.82
C GLY A 141 -5.08 -16.86 13.43
N LEU A 142 -3.87 -16.31 13.33
CA LEU A 142 -3.21 -15.96 12.07
C LEU A 142 -1.97 -16.84 11.88
N TYR A 143 -1.66 -17.17 10.63
CA TYR A 143 -0.51 -17.97 10.23
C TYR A 143 0.25 -17.33 9.05
N ALA A 144 1.57 -17.27 9.15
CA ALA A 144 2.46 -16.67 8.16
C ALA A 144 3.46 -17.72 7.62
N PRO A 145 3.08 -18.54 6.61
CA PRO A 145 3.95 -19.57 6.04
C PRO A 145 5.22 -18.98 5.41
N LEU A 146 5.16 -17.73 4.92
CA LEU A 146 6.28 -17.05 4.26
C LEU A 146 7.22 -16.32 5.25
N ALA A 147 7.00 -16.43 6.57
CA ALA A 147 7.70 -15.61 7.58
C ALA A 147 9.24 -15.65 7.45
N ASN A 148 9.78 -16.80 7.03
CA ASN A 148 11.22 -17.03 6.91
C ASN A 148 11.77 -16.76 5.50
N LEU A 149 10.96 -16.22 4.58
CA LEU A 149 11.35 -15.98 3.20
C LEU A 149 11.65 -14.51 2.94
N ASN A 150 12.59 -14.26 2.04
CA ASN A 150 12.81 -12.94 1.46
C ASN A 150 12.07 -12.78 0.12
N LYS A 151 12.04 -11.55 -0.43
CA LYS A 151 11.29 -11.23 -1.66
C LYS A 151 11.80 -11.97 -2.89
N ARG A 152 13.10 -12.26 -2.98
CA ARG A 152 13.68 -13.02 -4.09
C ARG A 152 13.12 -14.44 -4.10
N GLU A 153 13.17 -15.10 -2.94
CA GLU A 153 12.67 -16.47 -2.79
C GLU A 153 11.17 -16.58 -3.06
N ILE A 154 10.38 -15.61 -2.61
CA ILE A 154 8.93 -15.57 -2.91
C ILE A 154 8.70 -15.42 -4.42
N ASN A 155 9.51 -14.60 -5.10
CA ASN A 155 9.43 -14.45 -6.56
C ASN A 155 9.86 -15.74 -7.29
N ASP A 156 10.86 -16.45 -6.79
CA ASP A 156 11.30 -17.74 -7.35
C ASP A 156 10.19 -18.80 -7.24
N ILE A 157 9.44 -18.83 -6.13
CA ILE A 157 8.26 -19.69 -5.98
C ILE A 157 7.18 -19.31 -7.01
N LEU A 158 6.87 -18.02 -7.16
CA LEU A 158 5.89 -17.57 -8.15
C LEU A 158 6.27 -18.00 -9.58
N ASN A 159 7.56 -17.87 -9.92
CA ASN A 159 8.12 -18.29 -11.21
C ASN A 159 8.04 -19.81 -11.41
N TYR A 160 8.33 -20.60 -10.36
CA TYR A 160 8.19 -22.07 -10.41
C TYR A 160 6.77 -22.49 -10.81
N PHE A 161 5.75 -21.82 -10.28
CA PHE A 161 4.35 -22.06 -10.64
C PHE A 161 3.90 -21.35 -11.93
N SER A 162 4.80 -20.65 -12.62
CA SER A 162 4.51 -19.90 -13.87
C SER A 162 3.31 -18.94 -13.74
N PHE A 163 3.10 -18.37 -12.55
CA PHE A 163 1.94 -17.53 -12.28
C PHE A 163 2.23 -16.05 -12.57
N LYS A 164 1.54 -15.47 -13.56
CA LYS A 164 1.70 -14.05 -13.91
C LYS A 164 0.84 -13.14 -13.03
N LEU A 165 1.46 -12.16 -12.37
CA LEU A 165 0.73 -11.12 -11.63
C LEU A 165 0.27 -10.00 -12.58
N GLU A 166 -0.91 -9.46 -12.28
CA GLU A 166 -1.40 -8.22 -12.87
C GLU A 166 -1.35 -7.12 -11.82
N ARG A 167 -1.18 -5.88 -12.29
CA ARG A 167 -1.04 -4.69 -11.44
C ARG A 167 -2.11 -3.66 -11.78
N ILE A 168 -2.48 -2.88 -10.78
CA ILE A 168 -3.40 -1.75 -10.97
C ILE A 168 -2.75 -0.71 -11.90
N GLY A 169 -1.43 -0.52 -11.77
CA GLY A 169 -0.66 0.49 -12.47
C GLY A 169 -0.48 1.77 -11.64
N GLU A 170 -0.71 1.71 -10.33
CA GLU A 170 -0.57 2.87 -9.44
C GLU A 170 0.89 3.08 -9.01
N ASN A 171 1.59 1.98 -8.73
CA ASN A 171 3.01 2.00 -8.36
C ASN A 171 3.65 0.62 -8.63
N ALA A 172 4.81 0.61 -9.27
CA ALA A 172 5.52 -0.61 -9.65
C ALA A 172 6.16 -1.37 -8.47
N LYS A 173 6.27 -0.76 -7.31
CA LYS A 173 6.80 -1.40 -6.09
C LYS A 173 5.68 -1.76 -5.12
N ARG A 174 4.75 -0.84 -4.86
CA ARG A 174 3.73 -1.03 -3.81
C ARG A 174 2.38 -0.40 -4.17
N GLU A 175 1.39 -1.25 -4.37
CA GLU A 175 0.01 -0.82 -4.61
C GLU A 175 -0.83 -0.83 -3.32
N GLY A 176 -1.91 -0.04 -3.29
CA GLY A 176 -2.81 0.06 -2.16
C GLY A 176 -4.17 0.65 -2.50
N CYS A 177 -4.96 1.01 -1.48
CA CYS A 177 -6.23 1.71 -1.68
C CYS A 177 -6.00 3.19 -2.01
N LYS A 178 -7.01 3.83 -2.63
CA LYS A 178 -6.95 5.24 -3.06
C LYS A 178 -6.64 6.20 -1.90
N LEU A 179 -7.12 5.91 -0.69
CA LEU A 179 -6.88 6.78 0.47
C LEU A 179 -5.40 7.02 0.77
N LYS A 180 -4.47 6.11 0.43
CA LYS A 180 -3.03 6.35 0.65
C LYS A 180 -2.52 7.62 -0.06
N HIS A 181 -3.28 8.14 -1.02
CA HIS A 181 -2.98 9.37 -1.76
C HIS A 181 -3.57 10.63 -1.13
N LEU A 182 -4.44 10.53 -0.13
CA LEU A 182 -4.80 11.66 0.72
C LEU A 182 -3.63 11.92 1.67
N LEU A 183 -3.01 13.10 1.62
CA LEU A 183 -1.89 13.43 2.51
C LEU A 183 -2.30 14.46 3.57
N LYS A 184 -3.57 14.44 3.97
CA LYS A 184 -4.15 15.31 4.99
C LYS A 184 -5.28 14.61 5.75
N ILE A 185 -5.83 15.29 6.75
CA ILE A 185 -7.02 14.81 7.47
C ILE A 185 -8.22 14.76 6.52
N MET A 186 -8.99 13.67 6.58
CA MET A 186 -10.28 13.57 5.90
C MET A 186 -11.39 14.09 6.83
N THR A 187 -11.56 15.41 6.92
CA THR A 187 -12.64 16.02 7.70
C THR A 187 -14.02 15.86 7.04
N ASN A 188 -14.07 15.87 5.71
CA ASN A 188 -15.30 15.72 4.93
C ASN A 188 -15.10 14.63 3.86
N LEU A 189 -15.94 13.60 3.91
CA LEU A 189 -15.90 12.47 2.98
C LEU A 189 -16.28 12.89 1.55
N ASP A 190 -17.34 13.68 1.41
CA ASP A 190 -17.88 14.11 0.12
C ASP A 190 -17.03 15.17 -0.57
N TYR A 191 -16.07 15.73 0.16
CA TYR A 191 -15.07 16.67 -0.36
C TYR A 191 -13.69 16.01 -0.51
N HIS A 192 -12.98 15.73 0.59
CA HIS A 192 -11.62 15.19 0.55
C HIS A 192 -11.58 13.72 0.12
N GLY A 193 -12.51 12.91 0.62
CA GLY A 193 -12.59 11.50 0.22
C GLY A 193 -12.95 11.36 -1.25
N LYS A 194 -13.96 12.10 -1.70
CA LYS A 194 -14.42 12.14 -3.11
C LYS A 194 -13.33 12.63 -4.06
N ALA A 195 -12.54 13.65 -3.66
CA ALA A 195 -11.40 14.13 -4.44
C ALA A 195 -10.38 13.02 -4.70
N VAL A 196 -10.01 12.26 -3.66
CA VAL A 196 -9.04 11.18 -3.76
C VAL A 196 -9.56 10.02 -4.60
N ASP A 197 -10.84 9.65 -4.40
CA ASP A 197 -11.50 8.60 -5.16
C ASP A 197 -11.51 8.92 -6.67
N ILE A 198 -12.19 10.00 -7.04
CA ILE A 198 -12.48 10.30 -8.45
C ILE A 198 -11.21 10.67 -9.20
N ALA A 199 -10.31 11.47 -8.61
CA ALA A 199 -9.11 11.89 -9.32
C ALA A 199 -8.18 10.72 -9.63
N ASN A 200 -8.05 9.75 -8.72
CA ASN A 200 -7.22 8.56 -8.96
C ASN A 200 -7.87 7.57 -9.93
N GLU A 201 -9.20 7.41 -9.93
CA GLU A 201 -9.88 6.62 -10.98
C GLU A 201 -9.69 7.24 -12.36
N ILE A 202 -9.92 8.56 -12.50
CA ILE A 202 -9.70 9.28 -13.76
C ILE A 202 -8.27 9.06 -14.27
N LEU A 203 -7.27 9.19 -13.40
CA LEU A 203 -5.88 8.97 -13.80
C LEU A 203 -5.66 7.53 -14.28
N ILE A 204 -5.99 6.54 -13.45
CA ILE A 204 -5.73 5.12 -13.75
C ILE A 204 -6.46 4.63 -15.00
N GLU A 205 -7.67 5.12 -15.26
CA GLU A 205 -8.44 4.80 -16.48
C GLU A 205 -7.84 5.40 -17.76
N ASN A 206 -7.01 6.44 -17.65
CA ASN A 206 -6.48 7.19 -18.80
C ASN A 206 -4.95 7.03 -18.98
N VAL A 207 -4.27 6.21 -18.19
CA VAL A 207 -2.84 5.88 -18.34
C VAL A 207 -2.62 4.41 -18.75
N PRO A 208 -1.50 4.09 -19.41
CA PRO A 208 -1.12 2.70 -19.69
C PRO A 208 -1.02 1.85 -18.42
N LYS A 209 -1.29 0.55 -18.53
CA LYS A 209 -1.25 -0.39 -17.39
C LYS A 209 0.18 -0.64 -16.87
N ASN A 210 1.19 -0.50 -17.73
CA ASN A 210 2.59 -0.82 -17.46
C ASN A 210 3.42 0.42 -17.10
N ILE A 211 2.85 1.31 -16.29
CA ILE A 211 3.50 2.53 -15.83
C ILE A 211 4.22 2.31 -14.50
N GLU A 212 5.34 3.00 -14.26
CA GLU A 212 6.10 2.85 -13.01
C GLU A 212 5.33 3.47 -11.83
N LEU A 213 4.69 4.61 -12.05
CA LEU A 213 3.92 5.32 -11.05
C LEU A 213 2.81 6.11 -11.73
N ALA A 214 1.58 6.00 -11.23
CA ALA A 214 0.47 6.85 -11.63
C ALA A 214 -0.49 7.04 -10.46
N ASN A 215 -0.41 8.20 -9.81
CA ASN A 215 -1.33 8.55 -8.75
C ASN A 215 -1.59 10.06 -8.64
N VAL A 216 -2.69 10.42 -7.99
CA VAL A 216 -3.03 11.80 -7.67
C VAL A 216 -3.00 11.99 -6.17
N LYS A 217 -2.00 12.73 -5.66
CA LYS A 217 -1.93 13.10 -4.24
C LYS A 217 -2.87 14.26 -3.98
N ILE A 218 -3.74 14.14 -2.98
CA ILE A 218 -4.61 15.21 -2.53
C ILE A 218 -4.03 15.82 -1.26
N ILE A 219 -3.64 17.10 -1.36
CA ILE A 219 -2.98 17.87 -0.30
C ILE A 219 -3.74 19.18 -0.04
N GLY A 220 -3.13 20.08 0.74
CA GLY A 220 -3.61 21.44 0.95
C GLY A 220 -4.17 21.67 2.36
N PRO A 221 -4.61 22.91 2.67
CA PRO A 221 -5.37 23.17 3.87
C PRO A 221 -6.69 22.38 3.87
N LEU A 222 -7.38 22.32 5.01
CA LEU A 222 -8.66 21.61 5.10
C LEU A 222 -9.79 22.29 4.30
N SER A 223 -9.61 23.58 3.96
CA SER A 223 -10.54 24.31 3.10
C SER A 223 -10.31 24.07 1.60
N LYS A 224 -9.17 23.50 1.18
CA LYS A 224 -8.82 23.36 -0.25
C LYS A 224 -8.19 22.03 -0.60
N ASN A 225 -8.63 21.38 -1.68
CA ASN A 225 -8.01 20.23 -2.30
C ASN A 225 -7.10 20.65 -3.46
N ILE A 226 -5.80 20.46 -3.25
CA ILE A 226 -4.79 20.59 -4.31
C ILE A 226 -4.45 19.17 -4.78
N ALA A 227 -4.68 18.90 -6.06
CA ALA A 227 -4.37 17.62 -6.70
C ALA A 227 -3.00 17.67 -7.38
N ILE A 228 -2.05 16.88 -6.88
CA ILE A 228 -0.75 16.69 -7.53
C ILE A 228 -0.79 15.40 -8.33
N ILE A 229 -0.76 15.52 -9.65
CA ILE A 229 -0.73 14.40 -10.59
C ILE A 229 0.72 13.93 -10.74
N ASN A 230 0.99 12.71 -10.29
CA ASN A 230 2.29 12.06 -10.33
C ASN A 230 2.24 10.91 -11.34
N VAL A 231 3.03 11.02 -12.40
CA VAL A 231 3.09 10.01 -13.47
C VAL A 231 4.53 9.78 -13.90
N LYS A 232 4.97 8.52 -13.96
CA LYS A 232 6.32 8.12 -14.36
C LYS A 232 6.29 6.79 -15.14
N PRO A 233 6.84 6.73 -16.38
CA PRO A 233 7.23 7.87 -17.22
C PRO A 233 6.04 8.78 -17.53
N MET A 234 6.29 10.05 -17.84
CA MET A 234 5.25 11.01 -18.21
C MET A 234 4.50 10.54 -19.48
N VAL A 235 3.19 10.77 -19.52
CA VAL A 235 2.33 10.38 -20.66
C VAL A 235 1.91 11.61 -21.47
N GLU A 236 1.74 11.44 -22.79
CA GLU A 236 1.40 12.54 -23.70
C GLU A 236 0.04 13.19 -23.39
N ASN A 237 -0.94 12.39 -22.97
CA ASN A 237 -2.28 12.86 -22.68
C ASN A 237 -2.44 13.49 -21.28
N ILE A 238 -1.34 13.75 -20.56
CA ILE A 238 -1.39 14.21 -19.16
C ILE A 238 -2.15 15.53 -18.98
N GLU A 239 -2.04 16.46 -19.93
CA GLU A 239 -2.75 17.75 -19.88
C GLU A 239 -4.27 17.56 -20.01
N LYS A 240 -4.71 16.61 -20.84
CA LYS A 240 -6.12 16.24 -20.97
C LYS A 240 -6.65 15.63 -19.68
N ILE A 241 -5.86 14.77 -19.04
CA ILE A 241 -6.19 14.19 -17.73
C ILE A 241 -6.28 15.28 -16.66
N ALA A 242 -5.31 16.20 -16.63
CA ALA A 242 -5.28 17.32 -15.69
C ALA A 242 -6.51 18.23 -15.86
N LYS A 243 -6.95 18.51 -17.09
CA LYS A 243 -8.17 19.26 -17.37
C LYS A 243 -9.42 18.55 -16.82
N LYS A 244 -9.52 17.22 -16.99
CA LYS A 244 -10.64 16.44 -16.41
C LYS A 244 -10.67 16.54 -14.88
N ILE A 245 -9.51 16.41 -14.22
CA ILE A 245 -9.39 16.48 -12.76
C ILE A 245 -9.70 17.91 -12.26
N ARG A 246 -9.27 18.94 -12.98
CA ARG A 246 -9.52 20.35 -12.63
C ARG A 246 -11.01 20.71 -12.66
N ASN A 247 -11.79 20.05 -13.51
CA ASN A 247 -13.24 20.29 -13.63
C ASN A 247 -14.06 19.60 -12.51
N LEU A 248 -13.42 18.84 -11.61
CA LEU A 248 -14.11 18.25 -10.47
C LEU A 248 -14.45 19.35 -9.44
N ALA A 249 -15.73 19.45 -9.06
CA ALA A 249 -16.19 20.42 -8.05
C ALA A 249 -15.52 20.29 -6.67
N VAL A 250 -14.78 19.20 -6.44
CA VAL A 250 -14.07 18.92 -5.19
C VAL A 250 -12.56 19.18 -5.29
N ILE A 251 -12.07 19.78 -6.39
CA ILE A 251 -10.66 20.11 -6.60
C ILE A 251 -10.54 21.61 -6.86
N ASP A 252 -9.74 22.32 -6.06
CA ASP A 252 -9.50 23.76 -6.24
C ASP A 252 -8.31 24.05 -7.16
N GLU A 253 -7.31 23.17 -7.13
CA GLU A 253 -6.05 23.37 -7.83
C GLU A 253 -5.48 22.05 -8.33
N VAL A 254 -4.85 22.09 -9.51
CA VAL A 254 -4.19 20.93 -10.13
C VAL A 254 -2.77 21.28 -10.53
N ILE A 255 -1.82 20.47 -10.05
CA ILE A 255 -0.40 20.56 -10.34
C ILE A 255 0.03 19.25 -11.00
N ILE A 256 0.76 19.34 -12.12
CA ILE A 256 1.42 18.18 -12.72
C ILE A 256 2.86 18.16 -12.22
N ALA A 257 3.27 17.08 -11.56
CA ALA A 257 4.61 16.93 -11.00
C ALA A 257 5.66 16.70 -12.11
N LYS A 258 6.06 17.78 -12.80
CA LYS A 258 7.09 17.77 -13.84
C LYS A 258 8.49 18.15 -13.33
N LYS A 259 8.55 18.85 -12.19
CA LYS A 259 9.78 19.38 -11.59
C LYS A 259 9.87 18.99 -10.11
N PRO A 260 11.07 19.01 -9.51
CA PRO A 260 11.26 18.81 -8.08
C PRO A 260 10.34 19.70 -7.23
N LEU A 261 9.82 19.16 -6.12
CA LEU A 261 8.82 19.83 -5.28
C LEU A 261 9.29 20.00 -3.83
N ILE A 262 8.89 21.09 -3.21
CA ILE A 262 8.95 21.27 -1.76
C ILE A 262 7.55 21.07 -1.19
N LEU A 263 7.42 20.17 -0.22
CA LEU A 263 6.17 19.93 0.49
C LEU A 263 6.20 20.62 1.85
N HIS A 264 5.18 21.43 2.14
CA HIS A 264 4.99 22.01 3.48
C HIS A 264 4.19 21.04 4.33
N VAL A 265 4.84 20.43 5.32
CA VAL A 265 4.27 19.36 6.14
C VAL A 265 4.12 19.81 7.58
N ILE A 266 2.89 19.75 8.07
CA ILE A 266 2.58 19.84 9.49
C ILE A 266 2.58 18.42 10.06
N ALA A 267 3.30 18.19 11.16
CA ALA A 267 3.39 16.89 11.80
C ALA A 267 3.01 16.97 13.27
N ASN A 268 2.44 15.89 13.82
CA ASN A 268 2.20 15.82 15.25
C ASN A 268 3.53 15.91 16.06
N PRO A 269 3.49 16.29 17.34
CA PRO A 269 4.71 16.48 18.14
C PRO A 269 5.62 15.25 18.17
N SER A 270 5.05 14.04 18.25
CA SER A 270 5.84 12.80 18.32
C SER A 270 6.62 12.50 17.04
N ILE A 271 6.14 12.95 15.88
CA ILE A 271 6.87 12.84 14.61
C ILE A 271 7.84 14.02 14.46
N TYR A 272 7.36 15.24 14.69
CA TYR A 272 8.13 16.47 14.44
C TYR A 272 9.43 16.50 15.25
N ARG A 273 9.33 16.16 16.55
CA ARG A 273 10.46 16.24 17.50
C ARG A 273 11.47 15.10 17.34
N VAL A 274 11.15 14.06 16.55
CA VAL A 274 12.01 12.89 16.35
C VAL A 274 12.60 12.93 14.94
N LYS A 275 13.91 13.21 14.84
CA LYS A 275 14.63 13.31 13.55
C LYS A 275 14.46 12.05 12.69
N ASN A 276 14.57 10.87 13.29
CA ASN A 276 14.43 9.59 12.59
C ASN A 276 13.02 9.41 11.99
N SER A 277 11.97 9.79 12.72
CA SER A 277 10.59 9.74 12.22
C SER A 277 10.38 10.66 11.00
N ARG A 278 10.91 11.89 11.05
CA ARG A 278 10.88 12.80 9.89
C ARG A 278 11.61 12.22 8.69
N TYR A 279 12.80 11.65 8.90
CA TYR A 279 13.58 11.03 7.84
C TYR A 279 12.81 9.89 7.14
N TRP A 280 12.25 8.95 7.89
CA TRP A 280 11.53 7.82 7.30
C TRP A 280 10.22 8.22 6.64
N ILE A 281 9.54 9.26 7.13
CA ILE A 281 8.36 9.78 6.45
C ILE A 281 8.76 10.43 5.13
N GLU A 282 9.79 11.26 5.10
CA GLU A 282 10.25 11.92 3.88
C GLU A 282 10.81 10.91 2.86
N LYS A 283 11.86 10.18 3.24
CA LYS A 283 12.62 9.31 2.32
C LYS A 283 11.98 7.95 2.13
N GLY A 284 11.37 7.38 3.17
CA GLY A 284 10.80 6.03 3.14
C GLY A 284 9.34 5.97 2.68
N LYS A 285 8.54 7.01 2.98
CA LYS A 285 7.09 7.00 2.72
C LYS A 285 6.66 7.95 1.61
N LEU A 286 7.11 9.21 1.65
CA LEU A 286 6.68 10.22 0.68
C LEU A 286 7.46 10.09 -0.63
N GLN A 287 8.79 10.16 -0.61
CA GLN A 287 9.60 10.16 -1.83
C GLN A 287 9.32 9.00 -2.80
N PRO A 288 9.13 7.73 -2.37
CA PRO A 288 8.84 6.63 -3.28
C PRO A 288 7.48 6.71 -3.98
N GLU A 289 6.62 7.63 -3.54
CA GLU A 289 5.26 7.83 -4.01
C GLU A 289 5.09 9.06 -4.91
N PHE A 290 6.18 9.80 -5.18
CA PHE A 290 6.23 10.94 -6.09
C PHE A 290 7.10 10.60 -7.31
N ALA A 291 6.70 11.11 -8.47
CA ALA A 291 7.42 10.91 -9.73
C ALA A 291 8.72 11.74 -9.83
N VAL A 292 8.84 12.76 -8.99
CA VAL A 292 9.91 13.75 -8.96
C VAL A 292 10.60 13.78 -7.59
N PRO A 293 11.84 14.29 -7.49
CA PRO A 293 12.47 14.56 -6.21
C PRO A 293 11.60 15.48 -5.35
N ILE A 294 11.55 15.20 -4.05
CA ILE A 294 10.88 16.03 -3.07
C ILE A 294 11.79 16.39 -1.90
N LYS A 295 11.54 17.56 -1.32
CA LYS A 295 12.05 18.01 -0.02
C LYS A 295 10.88 18.40 0.87
N VAL A 296 11.04 18.27 2.18
CA VAL A 296 9.97 18.61 3.14
C VAL A 296 10.39 19.77 4.04
N ILE A 297 9.54 20.79 4.12
CA ILE A 297 9.60 21.83 5.14
C ILE A 297 8.64 21.42 6.26
N TRP A 298 9.20 21.20 7.44
CA TRP A 298 8.46 20.69 8.60
C TRP A 298 7.95 21.83 9.50
N LYS A 299 6.72 21.69 9.98
CA LYS A 299 6.15 22.51 11.06
C LYS A 299 5.46 21.62 12.08
N GLU A 300 5.56 21.98 13.35
CA GLU A 300 4.85 21.27 14.41
C GLU A 300 3.35 21.62 14.41
N SER A 301 2.51 20.59 14.53
CA SER A 301 1.06 20.73 14.64
C SER A 301 0.65 21.22 16.03
N LYS A 302 -0.25 22.20 16.06
CA LYS A 302 -1.03 22.53 17.27
C LYS A 302 -2.38 21.80 17.32
N ASN A 303 -2.73 21.05 16.28
CA ASN A 303 -3.99 20.30 16.20
C ASN A 303 -3.84 18.92 16.84
N ASN A 304 -4.44 18.74 18.01
CA ASN A 304 -4.41 17.49 18.77
C ASN A 304 -5.14 16.32 18.08
N LYS A 305 -5.97 16.58 17.05
CA LYS A 305 -6.61 15.53 16.24
C LYS A 305 -5.64 14.92 15.23
N LEU A 306 -4.57 15.61 14.85
CA LEU A 306 -3.61 15.08 13.90
C LEU A 306 -2.73 14.02 14.57
N ARG A 307 -2.91 12.75 14.19
CA ARG A 307 -2.11 11.63 14.70
C ARG A 307 -0.83 11.39 13.92
N THR A 308 -0.73 11.93 12.72
CA THR A 308 0.44 11.72 11.84
C THR A 308 0.89 13.04 11.21
N ILE A 309 0.65 13.23 9.91
CA ILE A 309 1.09 14.37 9.12
C ILE A 309 -0.04 14.96 8.28
N GLN A 310 0.13 16.20 7.88
CA GLN A 310 -0.69 16.86 6.88
C GLN A 310 0.21 17.69 5.97
N VAL A 311 0.16 17.43 4.67
CA VAL A 311 0.78 18.26 3.64
C VAL A 311 -0.17 19.42 3.35
N VAL A 312 0.19 20.63 3.81
CA VAL A 312 -0.66 21.83 3.71
C VAL A 312 -0.39 22.68 2.48
N GLY A 313 0.73 22.46 1.79
CA GLY A 313 1.11 23.22 0.62
C GLY A 313 2.24 22.55 -0.15
N VAL A 314 2.49 23.08 -1.35
CA VAL A 314 3.54 22.63 -2.26
C VAL A 314 4.05 23.82 -3.05
N GLU A 315 5.35 23.81 -3.35
CA GLU A 315 5.99 24.76 -4.26
C GLU A 315 7.08 24.07 -5.08
N GLU A 316 7.57 24.73 -6.13
CA GLU A 316 8.68 24.21 -6.95
C GLU A 316 10.01 24.34 -6.18
N TRP A 317 10.80 23.27 -6.14
CA TRP A 317 12.15 23.30 -5.59
C TRP A 317 13.13 23.87 -6.62
N LYS A 318 13.16 25.20 -6.74
CA LYS A 318 13.94 25.92 -7.75
C LYS A 318 15.45 25.68 -7.67
N ASP A 319 15.99 25.57 -6.45
CA ASP A 319 17.43 25.41 -6.21
C ASP A 319 17.90 23.94 -6.18
N PHE A 320 17.08 23.00 -6.65
CA PHE A 320 17.37 21.56 -6.57
C PHE A 320 18.74 21.18 -7.16
N GLU A 321 19.08 21.65 -8.36
CA GLU A 321 20.36 21.28 -8.99
C GLU A 321 21.57 21.81 -8.21
N LYS A 322 21.45 23.00 -7.60
CA LYS A 322 22.50 23.57 -6.75
C LYS A 322 22.67 22.78 -5.44
N GLU A 323 21.56 22.44 -4.78
CA GLU A 323 21.58 21.66 -3.53
C GLU A 323 22.04 20.22 -3.77
N LYS A 324 21.68 19.60 -4.90
CA LYS A 324 22.05 18.23 -5.26
C LYS A 324 23.57 18.03 -5.35
N LEU A 325 24.29 19.00 -5.93
CA LEU A 325 25.75 18.97 -6.03
C LEU A 325 26.43 18.98 -4.65
N ASN A 326 25.83 19.68 -3.68
CA ASN A 326 26.33 19.70 -2.29
C ASN A 326 26.01 18.39 -1.56
N MET A 327 24.88 17.74 -1.86
CA MET A 327 24.49 16.47 -1.24
C MET A 327 25.38 15.29 -1.66
N SER A 328 25.94 15.30 -2.88
CA SER A 328 26.86 14.24 -3.34
C SER A 328 28.23 14.25 -2.65
N LEU A 329 28.56 15.32 -1.92
CA LEU A 329 29.84 15.44 -1.19
C LEU A 329 29.78 14.89 0.24
N ASP A 330 28.58 14.62 0.78
CA ASP A 330 28.35 14.28 2.20
C ASP A 330 27.93 12.80 2.44
N THR A 331 27.91 11.94 1.42
CA THR A 331 27.34 10.59 1.54
C THR A 331 28.36 9.50 1.91
N ASP A 332 28.84 9.52 3.15
CA ASP A 332 29.43 8.38 3.86
C ASP A 332 28.60 8.04 5.12
N LEU A 333 27.30 7.83 4.94
CA LEU A 333 26.41 7.39 6.03
C LEU A 333 25.67 6.11 5.63
N GLU A 334 26.11 5.00 6.24
CA GLU A 334 25.53 3.67 6.14
C GLU A 334 24.00 3.69 6.38
N ILE A 335 23.25 3.30 5.35
CA ILE A 335 21.79 3.15 5.42
C ILE A 335 21.48 1.81 6.10
N LYS A 336 21.32 1.82 7.43
CA LYS A 336 20.70 0.68 8.15
C LYS A 336 19.19 0.66 7.92
N ASN A 337 18.75 -0.35 7.17
CA ASN A 337 17.35 -0.71 6.95
C ASN A 337 16.59 -0.86 8.28
N SER A 338 15.74 0.11 8.63
CA SER A 338 14.69 -0.08 9.62
C SER A 338 13.32 0.17 8.99
N CYS A 339 12.93 -0.76 8.12
CA CYS A 339 11.53 -0.96 7.76
C CYS A 339 10.81 -1.57 8.99
N SER A 340 10.48 -0.72 9.95
CA SER A 340 9.63 -1.00 11.10
C SER A 340 9.60 0.26 11.96
N LEU A 341 8.72 1.22 11.62
CA LEU A 341 8.10 2.18 12.53
C LEU A 341 7.31 3.18 11.70
N LEU A 342 6.03 2.83 11.49
CA LEU A 342 4.84 3.65 11.36
C LEU A 342 3.82 2.83 10.62
#